data_AF-A0A166F3T9-F1
#
_entry.id   AF-A0A166F3T9-F1
#
_cell.length_a   1.000
_cell.length_b   1.000
_cell.length_c   1.000
_cell.angle_alpha   90.00
_cell.angle_beta   90.00
_cell.angle_gamma   90.00
#
_symmetry.space_group_name_H-M   'P 1'
#
loop_
_entity.id
_entity.type
_entity.pdbx_description
1 polymer ?
#
loop_
_entity_poly.entity_id
_entity_poly.type
_entity_poly.pdbx_seq_one_letter_code
_entity_poly.pdbx_strand_id
1 'polypeptide(L)'
;MPLELDGFQSWVTCGGKEITCHDIEKSEDGKEVTCWIASEERKKFSIKWTRPAQLARTAMRGKVQVDNILCRGIVMQGSNTPGCVYSRDGFTTSCTTVKPFMFASLKTTGAFTCIS
;
A
#
# COMPACT_ATOMS: atom_id res chain seq x y z
N MET A 1 12.89 3.74 0.43
CA MET A 1 12.45 5.15 0.23
C MET A 1 10.94 5.11 0.10
N PRO A 2 10.22 5.82 0.97
CA PRO A 2 8.76 5.88 0.91
C PRO A 2 8.29 6.62 -0.35
N LEU A 3 7.13 6.24 -0.86
CA LEU A 3 6.41 6.98 -1.88
C LEU A 3 5.89 8.27 -1.27
N GLU A 4 6.06 9.39 -1.96
CA GLU A 4 5.62 10.69 -1.49
C GLU A 4 4.73 11.41 -2.52
N LEU A 5 3.59 11.91 -2.05
CA LEU A 5 2.61 12.67 -2.81
C LEU A 5 2.01 13.76 -1.91
N ASP A 6 2.18 15.05 -2.23
CA ASP A 6 1.64 16.18 -1.45
C ASP A 6 1.92 16.10 0.07
N GLY A 7 3.11 15.61 0.43
CA GLY A 7 3.54 15.40 1.82
C GLY A 7 2.87 14.21 2.53
N PHE A 8 2.00 13.46 1.86
CA PHE A 8 1.64 12.10 2.25
C PHE A 8 2.81 11.19 1.92
N GLN A 9 3.10 10.27 2.84
CA GLN A 9 4.14 9.28 2.64
C GLN A 9 3.55 7.88 2.82
N SER A 10 3.89 6.96 1.93
CA SER A 10 3.43 5.58 1.96
C SER A 10 4.60 4.63 1.71
N TRP A 11 4.67 3.54 2.45
CA TRP A 11 5.70 2.53 2.30
C TRP A 11 5.17 1.16 2.68
N VAL A 12 5.86 0.12 2.21
CA VAL A 12 5.51 -1.26 2.53
C VAL A 12 6.56 -1.83 3.47
N THR A 13 6.12 -2.64 4.43
CA THR A 13 7.02 -3.38 5.30
C THR A 13 6.77 -4.87 5.18
N CYS A 14 7.83 -5.67 5.11
CA CYS A 14 7.79 -7.12 5.10
C CYS A 14 8.60 -7.64 6.30
N GLY A 15 7.97 -8.45 7.17
CA GLY A 15 8.62 -8.91 8.42
C GLY A 15 9.06 -7.75 9.33
N GLY A 16 8.33 -6.64 9.33
CA GLY A 16 8.63 -5.45 10.12
C GLY A 16 9.69 -4.51 9.53
N LYS A 17 10.37 -4.90 8.44
CA LYS A 17 11.36 -4.06 7.75
C LYS A 17 10.76 -3.38 6.53
N GLU A 18 11.08 -2.11 6.31
CA GLU A 18 10.75 -1.41 5.07
C GLU A 18 11.41 -2.11 3.88
N ILE A 19 10.64 -2.30 2.80
CA ILE A 19 11.14 -2.85 1.54
C ILE A 19 11.34 -1.72 0.54
N THR A 20 12.30 -1.92 -0.36
CA THR A 20 12.68 -0.90 -1.34
C THR A 20 11.66 -0.86 -2.47
N CYS A 21 11.14 0.34 -2.74
CA CYS A 21 10.39 0.65 -3.95
C CYS A 21 11.38 1.00 -5.07
N HIS A 22 11.12 0.48 -6.26
CA HIS A 22 11.87 0.68 -7.48
C HIS A 22 10.99 1.37 -8.51
N ASP A 23 11.63 2.04 -9.48
CA ASP A 23 10.95 2.56 -10.66
C ASP A 23 9.70 3.38 -10.29
N ILE A 24 9.95 4.41 -9.47
CA ILE A 24 8.92 5.28 -8.91
C ILE A 24 8.55 6.30 -9.98
N GLU A 25 7.31 6.25 -10.44
CA GLU A 25 6.78 7.19 -11.42
C GLU A 25 5.68 8.04 -10.78
N LYS A 26 5.63 9.31 -11.16
CA LYS A 26 4.55 10.21 -10.78
C LYS A 26 3.71 10.50 -12.03
N SER A 27 2.40 10.37 -11.92
CA SER A 27 1.48 10.79 -12.97
C SER A 27 1.69 12.25 -13.36
N GLU A 28 1.43 12.59 -14.64
CA GLU A 28 1.53 13.98 -15.15
C GLU A 28 0.59 14.94 -14.39
N ASP A 29 -0.58 14.44 -13.97
CA ASP A 29 -1.54 15.18 -13.16
C ASP A 29 -1.08 15.42 -11.71
N GLY A 30 0.02 14.78 -11.27
CA GLY A 30 0.57 14.91 -9.93
C GLY A 30 -0.30 14.35 -8.82
N LYS A 31 -1.23 13.43 -9.14
CA LYS A 31 -2.21 12.86 -8.18
C LYS A 31 -1.98 11.40 -7.83
N GLU A 32 -1.05 10.77 -8.52
CA GLU A 32 -0.74 9.35 -8.39
C GLU A 32 0.76 9.13 -8.43
N VAL A 33 1.23 8.18 -7.60
CA VAL A 33 2.60 7.67 -7.58
C VAL A 33 2.54 6.16 -7.70
N THR A 34 3.19 5.62 -8.71
CA THR A 34 3.33 4.19 -8.96
C THR A 34 4.75 3.76 -8.62
N CYS A 35 4.91 2.51 -8.18
CA CYS A 35 6.23 1.92 -7.99
C CYS A 35 6.18 0.42 -8.07
N TRP A 36 7.35 -0.17 -8.29
CA TRP A 36 7.57 -1.60 -8.23
C TRP A 36 8.22 -2.00 -6.91
N ILE A 37 7.84 -3.16 -6.38
CA ILE A 37 8.40 -3.67 -5.14
C ILE A 37 8.94 -5.07 -5.42
N ALA A 38 10.25 -5.25 -5.23
CA ALA A 38 10.85 -6.57 -5.29
C ALA A 38 10.38 -7.37 -4.06
N SER A 39 9.76 -8.53 -4.29
CA SER A 39 9.28 -9.36 -3.20
C SER A 39 9.43 -10.85 -3.45
N GLU A 40 9.53 -11.59 -2.35
CA GLU A 40 9.58 -13.04 -2.34
C GLU A 40 8.20 -13.62 -2.03
N GLU A 41 7.86 -14.71 -2.71
CA GLU A 41 6.56 -15.36 -2.62
C GLU A 41 6.21 -15.74 -1.18
N ARG A 42 4.91 -15.70 -0.87
CA ARG A 42 4.31 -16.12 0.42
C ARG A 42 4.74 -15.28 1.63
N LYS A 43 5.48 -14.19 1.44
CA LYS A 43 5.75 -13.27 2.53
C LYS A 43 4.57 -12.33 2.77
N LYS A 44 4.26 -12.14 4.05
CA LYS A 44 3.25 -11.16 4.50
C LYS A 44 3.85 -9.77 4.44
N PHE A 45 3.03 -8.81 4.01
CA PHE A 45 3.41 -7.42 4.02
C PHE A 45 2.36 -6.55 4.69
N SER A 46 2.80 -5.39 5.13
CA SER A 46 1.96 -4.37 5.73
C SER A 46 2.18 -3.07 4.99
N ILE A 47 1.09 -2.40 4.65
CA ILE A 47 1.13 -1.09 4.05
C ILE A 47 1.11 -0.09 5.21
N LYS A 48 2.04 0.86 5.19
CA LYS A 48 2.14 1.94 6.18
C LYS A 48 2.06 3.26 5.47
N TRP A 49 1.42 4.23 6.10
CA TRP A 49 1.38 5.58 5.56
C TRP A 49 1.26 6.61 6.68
N THR A 50 1.74 7.81 6.40
CA THR A 50 1.60 8.98 7.26
C THR A 50 1.09 10.15 6.42
N ARG A 51 0.67 11.20 7.12
CA ARG A 51 0.12 12.42 6.55
C ARG A 51 0.95 13.63 6.98
N PRO A 52 0.85 14.75 6.24
CA PRO A 52 1.43 16.01 6.66
C PRO A 52 0.96 16.41 8.07
N ALA A 53 1.85 17.02 8.85
CA ALA A 53 1.54 17.50 10.19
C ALA A 53 0.37 18.51 10.22
N GLN A 54 0.23 19.30 9.14
CA GLN A 54 -0.87 20.26 8.99
C GLN A 54 -2.25 19.59 8.95
N LEU A 55 -2.32 18.32 8.54
CA LEU A 55 -3.55 17.53 8.49
C LEU A 55 -3.72 16.61 9.70
N ALA A 56 -2.90 16.75 10.75
CA ALA A 56 -2.94 15.90 11.94
C ALA A 56 -4.31 15.92 12.64
N ARG A 57 -5.03 17.05 12.61
CA ARG A 57 -6.35 17.16 13.26
C ARG A 57 -7.53 16.79 12.36
N THR A 58 -7.29 16.59 11.07
CA THR A 58 -8.34 16.34 10.07
C THR A 58 -8.63 14.84 9.99
N ALA A 59 -9.88 14.42 10.06
CA ALA A 59 -10.21 13.02 9.80
C ALA A 59 -9.98 12.68 8.32
N MET A 60 -9.37 11.53 8.04
CA MET A 60 -9.05 11.08 6.68
C MET A 60 -9.59 9.68 6.44
N ARG A 61 -9.88 9.36 5.17
CA ARG A 61 -10.26 8.01 4.76
C ARG A 61 -9.23 7.45 3.80
N GLY A 62 -8.59 6.36 4.19
CA GLY A 62 -7.70 5.60 3.32
C GLY A 62 -8.45 4.42 2.73
N LYS A 63 -8.29 4.17 1.43
CA LYS A 63 -8.79 2.96 0.77
C LYS A 63 -7.59 2.18 0.32
N VAL A 64 -7.57 0.89 0.62
CA VAL A 64 -6.56 -0.05 0.13
C VAL A 64 -7.24 -0.95 -0.89
N GLN A 65 -6.60 -1.12 -2.05
CA GLN A 65 -7.02 -2.04 -3.09
C GLN A 65 -5.81 -2.89 -3.48
N VAL A 66 -6.02 -4.20 -3.61
CA VAL A 66 -4.98 -5.17 -3.99
C VAL A 66 -5.55 -6.03 -5.10
N ASP A 67 -4.87 -6.15 -6.23
CA ASP A 67 -5.31 -6.94 -7.40
C ASP A 67 -6.76 -6.65 -7.82
N ASN A 68 -7.11 -5.36 -7.89
CA ASN A 68 -8.48 -4.86 -8.13
C ASN A 68 -9.53 -5.18 -7.04
N ILE A 69 -9.17 -5.89 -5.98
CA ILE A 69 -10.06 -6.19 -4.86
C ILE A 69 -9.98 -5.06 -3.82
N LEU A 70 -11.12 -4.40 -3.55
CA LEU A 70 -11.19 -3.37 -2.52
C LEU A 70 -11.09 -4.00 -1.10
N CYS A 71 -9.97 -3.79 -0.43
CA CYS A 71 -9.61 -4.35 0.87
C CYS A 71 -10.19 -3.57 2.07
N ARG A 72 -11.32 -2.89 1.84
CA ARG A 72 -12.05 -2.01 2.76
C ARG A 72 -11.27 -0.75 3.14
N GLY A 73 -12.00 0.36 3.31
CA GLY A 73 -11.40 1.63 3.76
C GLY A 73 -11.23 1.70 5.29
N ILE A 74 -10.23 2.44 5.73
CA ILE A 74 -10.03 2.83 7.14
C ILE A 74 -10.31 4.31 7.29
N VAL A 75 -11.06 4.68 8.32
CA VAL A 75 -11.14 6.07 8.78
C VAL A 75 -10.02 6.29 9.78
N MET A 76 -9.12 7.20 9.45
CA MET A 76 -8.04 7.68 10.27
C MET A 76 -8.53 8.92 11.00
N GLN A 77 -8.73 8.79 12.30
CA GLN A 77 -9.14 9.93 13.11
C GLN A 77 -8.02 10.96 13.21
N GLY A 78 -8.41 12.22 13.41
CA GLY A 78 -7.47 13.27 13.81
C GLY A 78 -6.72 12.84 15.07
N SER A 79 -5.41 13.04 15.10
CA SER A 79 -4.57 12.84 16.28
C SER A 79 -3.98 14.19 16.69
N ASN A 80 -3.91 14.47 17.99
CA ASN A 80 -3.17 15.64 18.48
C ASN A 80 -1.65 15.48 18.27
N THR A 81 -1.19 14.26 18.02
CA THR A 81 0.22 13.97 17.72
C THR A 81 0.45 14.01 16.21
N PRO A 82 1.28 14.94 15.69
CA PRO A 82 1.72 14.91 14.30
C PRO A 82 2.60 13.68 14.04
N GLY A 83 2.63 13.21 12.79
CA GLY A 83 3.46 12.07 12.39
C GLY A 83 2.91 10.70 12.79
N CYS A 84 1.62 10.58 13.12
CA CYS A 84 0.99 9.28 13.37
C CYS A 84 1.10 8.39 12.12
N VAL A 85 1.73 7.23 12.28
CA VAL A 85 1.85 6.22 11.23
C VAL A 85 0.68 5.26 11.33
N TYR A 86 -0.08 5.17 10.26
CA TYR A 86 -1.14 4.18 10.12
C TYR A 86 -0.58 2.93 9.45
N SER A 87 -1.10 1.77 9.83
CA SER A 87 -0.69 0.49 9.26
C SER A 87 -1.89 -0.38 8.90
N ARG A 88 -1.70 -1.21 7.87
CA ARG A 88 -2.67 -2.21 7.44
C ARG A 88 -1.97 -3.48 6.99
N ASP A 89 -2.22 -4.56 7.72
CA ASP A 89 -1.60 -5.87 7.51
C ASP A 89 -2.48 -6.83 6.70
N GLY A 90 -3.71 -6.42 6.38
CA GLY A 90 -4.69 -7.25 5.68
C GLY A 90 -6.08 -6.64 5.66
N PHE A 91 -7.07 -7.44 5.31
CA PHE A 91 -8.47 -7.04 5.26
C PHE A 91 -9.41 -8.11 5.76
N THR A 92 -10.51 -7.67 6.37
CA THR A 92 -11.56 -8.55 6.87
C THR A 92 -12.33 -9.16 5.70
N THR A 93 -12.39 -10.49 5.64
CA THR A 93 -13.18 -11.25 4.66
C THR A 93 -14.51 -11.76 5.23
N SER A 94 -14.63 -11.88 6.55
CA SER A 94 -15.85 -12.25 7.28
C SER A 94 -15.82 -11.65 8.69
N CYS A 95 -16.93 -11.71 9.43
CA CYS A 95 -17.03 -11.14 10.79
C CYS A 95 -15.94 -11.60 11.76
N THR A 96 -15.37 -12.79 11.53
CA THR A 96 -14.31 -13.39 12.36
C THR A 96 -13.00 -13.62 11.63
N THR A 97 -12.88 -13.25 10.35
CA THR A 97 -11.72 -13.62 9.53
C THR A 97 -11.05 -12.41 8.90
N VAL A 98 -9.74 -12.30 9.13
CA VAL A 98 -8.87 -11.32 8.47
C VAL A 98 -7.93 -12.07 7.53
N LYS A 99 -7.96 -11.70 6.25
CA LYS A 99 -7.00 -12.18 5.25
C LYS A 99 -5.80 -11.23 5.25
N PRO A 100 -4.60 -11.73 5.60
CA PRO A 100 -3.39 -10.90 5.56
C PRO A 100 -3.01 -10.58 4.11
N PHE A 101 -2.36 -9.45 3.90
CA PHE A 101 -1.72 -9.17 2.62
C PHE A 101 -0.49 -10.06 2.47
N MET A 102 -0.41 -10.75 1.33
CA MET A 102 0.67 -11.68 1.02
C MET A 102 1.04 -11.55 -0.44
N PHE A 103 2.34 -11.59 -0.72
CA PHE A 103 2.81 -11.66 -2.09
C PHE A 103 2.48 -13.02 -2.67
N ALA A 104 1.71 -13.01 -3.76
CA ALA A 104 1.37 -14.19 -4.52
C ALA A 104 2.38 -14.39 -5.66
N SER A 105 2.61 -15.66 -5.99
CA SER A 105 3.27 -16.02 -7.25
C SER A 105 2.39 -15.57 -8.41
N LEU A 106 2.90 -14.66 -9.25
CA LEU A 106 2.31 -14.43 -10.56
C LEU A 106 2.63 -15.65 -11.41
N LYS A 107 1.70 -16.62 -11.47
CA LYS A 107 1.76 -17.63 -12.53
C LYS A 107 1.46 -16.91 -13.84
N THR A 108 2.50 -16.55 -14.57
CA THR A 108 2.39 -16.01 -15.93
C THR A 108 1.89 -17.13 -16.84
N THR A 109 0.58 -17.42 -16.81
CA THR A 109 -0.06 -18.27 -17.82
C THR A 109 -0.31 -17.41 -19.04
N GLY A 110 0.75 -17.13 -19.76
CA GLY A 110 0.73 -16.38 -21.01
C GLY A 110 1.87 -16.88 -21.86
N ALA A 111 1.60 -17.93 -22.63
CA ALA A 111 2.41 -18.25 -23.78
C ALA A 111 2.50 -16.98 -24.62
N PHE A 112 3.68 -16.36 -24.67
CA PHE A 112 4.01 -15.45 -25.76
C PHE A 112 4.12 -16.33 -27.00
N THR A 113 3.00 -16.63 -27.64
CA THR A 113 3.04 -17.15 -29.00
C THR A 113 3.58 -15.99 -29.83
N CYS A 114 4.87 -16.06 -30.13
CA CYS A 114 5.48 -15.24 -31.15
C CYS A 114 4.72 -15.55 -32.44
N ILE A 115 3.86 -14.65 -32.89
CA ILE A 115 3.30 -14.72 -34.22
C ILE A 115 4.35 -14.08 -35.11
N SER A 116 5.11 -14.93 -35.80
CA SER A 116 6.06 -14.58 -36.85
C SER A 116 5.36 -13.96 -38.05
#